data_AF-A0A4V1UCD2-F1
#
_entry.id   AF-A0A4V1UCD2-F1
#
_cell.length_a   1.000
_cell.length_b   1.000
_cell.length_c   1.000
_cell.angle_alpha   90.00
_cell.angle_beta   90.00
_cell.angle_gamma   90.00
#
_symmetry.space_group_name_H-M   'P 1'
#
loop_
_entity.id
_entity.type
_entity.pdbx_description
1 polymer ?
#
loop_
_entity_poly.entity_id
_entity_poly.type
_entity_poly.pdbx_seq_one_letter_code
_entity_poly.pdbx_strand_id
1 'polypeptide(L)'
;DFAPADQWEPFVDHLMFDAKPVEGAALPGGVGARFDWSLLAGRTFPSPWFLAGGLNPGNAAEAARISGAPLLDVSSGVESAPGVKDTALIAAFLKAVQL
;
A
#
# COMPACT_ATOMS: atom_id res chain seq x y z
N ASP A 1 -5.86 -12.59 6.31
CA ASP A 1 -6.69 -13.57 5.59
C ASP A 1 -7.07 -12.95 4.26
N PHE A 2 -6.92 -13.70 3.16
CA PHE A 2 -7.21 -13.24 1.79
C PHE A 2 -8.46 -13.90 1.21
N ALA A 3 -9.09 -14.85 1.91
CA ALA A 3 -10.30 -15.54 1.44
C ALA A 3 -11.46 -14.61 1.03
N PRO A 4 -11.65 -13.42 1.63
CA PRO A 4 -12.66 -12.49 1.13
C PRO A 4 -12.41 -12.02 -0.30
N ALA A 5 -11.16 -11.96 -0.79
CA ALA A 5 -10.85 -11.50 -2.15
C ALA A 5 -11.54 -12.36 -3.21
N ASP A 6 -11.52 -13.68 -3.04
CA ASP A 6 -12.13 -14.65 -3.97
C ASP A 6 -13.63 -14.40 -4.19
N GLN A 7 -14.32 -13.85 -3.19
CA GLN A 7 -15.75 -13.54 -3.27
C GLN A 7 -16.05 -12.31 -4.14
N TRP A 8 -15.08 -11.39 -4.23
CA TRP A 8 -15.22 -10.12 -4.95
C TRP A 8 -14.68 -10.17 -6.38
N GLU A 9 -13.82 -11.13 -6.70
CA GLU A 9 -13.23 -11.34 -8.04
C GLU A 9 -14.22 -11.15 -9.21
N PRO A 10 -15.48 -11.67 -9.18
CA PRO A 10 -16.38 -11.53 -10.33
C PRO A 10 -17.02 -10.15 -10.48
N PHE A 11 -16.81 -9.23 -9.53
CA PHE A 11 -17.56 -7.97 -9.40
C PHE A 11 -16.68 -6.72 -9.45
N VAL A 12 -15.36 -6.87 -9.59
CA VAL A 12 -14.41 -5.75 -9.51
C VAL A 12 -13.48 -5.73 -10.70
N ASP A 13 -13.08 -4.53 -11.12
CA ASP A 13 -12.01 -4.38 -12.10
C ASP A 13 -10.64 -4.61 -11.46
N HIS A 14 -10.50 -4.29 -10.17
CA HIS A 14 -9.26 -4.41 -9.41
C HIS A 14 -9.52 -4.77 -7.94
N LEU A 15 -8.58 -5.49 -7.35
CA LEU A 15 -8.50 -5.71 -5.90
C LEU A 15 -7.49 -4.77 -5.26
N MET A 16 -7.89 -4.08 -4.19
CA MET A 16 -7.00 -3.29 -3.35
C MET A 16 -6.70 -4.02 -2.05
N PHE A 17 -5.43 -4.32 -1.79
CA PHE A 17 -4.99 -4.85 -0.51
C PHE A 17 -4.45 -3.72 0.36
N ASP A 18 -5.22 -3.34 1.38
CA ASP A 18 -4.88 -2.26 2.30
C ASP A 18 -4.17 -2.78 3.56
N ALA A 19 -2.91 -2.35 3.71
CA ALA A 19 -2.08 -2.64 4.86
C ALA A 19 -2.56 -1.88 6.11
N LYS A 20 -3.41 -2.54 6.91
CA LYS A 20 -3.85 -1.97 8.20
C LYS A 20 -2.71 -1.92 9.21
N PRO A 21 -2.55 -0.81 9.96
CA PRO A 21 -1.69 -0.77 11.14
C PRO A 21 -2.13 -1.81 12.19
N VAL A 22 -1.19 -2.26 13.02
CA VAL A 22 -1.50 -3.18 14.12
C VAL A 22 -2.40 -2.50 15.15
N GLU A 23 -3.40 -3.24 15.62
CA GLU A 23 -4.41 -2.82 16.57
C GLU A 23 -3.77 -2.30 17.87
N GLY A 24 -4.13 -1.09 18.29
CA GLY A 24 -3.58 -0.43 19.49
C GLY A 24 -2.57 0.71 19.23
N ALA A 25 -2.26 1.03 17.98
CA ALA A 25 -1.51 2.25 17.66
C ALA A 25 -2.33 3.50 18.02
N ALA A 26 -1.82 4.32 18.96
CA ALA A 26 -2.49 5.52 19.49
C ALA A 26 -2.70 6.65 18.47
N LEU A 27 -2.11 6.52 17.27
CA LEU A 27 -2.32 7.40 16.13
C LEU A 27 -2.60 6.53 14.89
N PRO A 28 -3.50 6.94 13.97
CA PRO A 28 -3.56 6.34 12.65
C PRO A 28 -2.25 6.70 11.92
N GLY A 29 -1.26 5.83 12.04
CA GLY A 29 0.08 6.02 11.48
C GLY A 29 1.19 5.94 12.53
N GLY A 30 1.94 4.83 12.50
CA GLY A 30 3.37 4.81 12.81
C GLY A 30 3.80 4.77 14.29
N VAL A 31 3.89 3.56 14.85
CA VAL A 31 5.08 3.15 15.65
C VAL A 31 5.36 1.66 15.42
N GLY A 32 6.25 1.34 14.48
CA GLY A 32 7.01 0.08 14.47
C GLY A 32 6.40 -1.15 13.81
N ALA A 33 5.08 -1.29 13.70
CA ALA A 33 4.51 -2.46 13.00
C ALA A 33 4.32 -2.17 11.51
N ARG A 34 5.37 -2.42 10.72
CA ARG A 34 5.28 -2.45 9.26
C ARG A 34 4.37 -3.61 8.88
N PHE A 35 3.40 -3.38 7.99
CA PHE A 35 2.69 -4.47 7.34
C PHE A 35 3.70 -5.38 6.67
N ASP A 36 3.58 -6.68 6.91
CA ASP A 36 4.46 -7.67 6.31
C ASP A 36 4.05 -7.87 4.84
N TRP A 37 4.65 -7.08 3.95
CA TRP A 37 4.43 -7.19 2.50
C TRP A 37 4.76 -8.58 1.95
N SER A 38 5.56 -9.39 2.67
CA SER A 38 5.89 -10.76 2.23
C SER A 38 4.66 -11.67 2.19
N LEU A 39 3.58 -11.31 2.90
CA LEU A 39 2.31 -12.02 2.83
C LEU A 39 1.71 -12.03 1.41
N LEU A 40 2.05 -11.06 0.57
CA LEU A 40 1.62 -10.94 -0.82
C LEU A 40 2.65 -11.52 -1.81
N ALA A 41 3.86 -11.82 -1.37
CA ALA A 41 4.94 -12.26 -2.25
C ALA A 41 4.57 -13.56 -2.99
N GLY A 42 4.68 -13.52 -4.32
CA GLY A 42 4.38 -14.67 -5.18
C GLY A 42 2.90 -15.05 -5.25
N ARG A 43 1.99 -14.26 -4.66
CA ARG A 43 0.56 -14.48 -4.82
C ARG A 43 0.09 -14.00 -6.18
N THR A 44 -0.87 -14.74 -6.73
CA THR A 44 -1.57 -14.40 -7.96
C THR A 44 -3.05 -14.29 -7.66
N PHE A 45 -3.69 -13.26 -8.21
CA PHE A 45 -5.13 -13.05 -8.15
C PHE A 45 -5.67 -13.04 -9.59
N PRO A 46 -6.86 -13.62 -9.86
CA PRO A 46 -7.50 -13.53 -11.17
C PRO A 46 -7.65 -12.08 -11.66
N SER A 47 -8.10 -11.18 -10.80
CA SER A 47 -8.20 -9.75 -11.12
C SER A 47 -6.88 -9.02 -10.90
N PRO A 48 -6.61 -7.95 -11.68
CA PRO A 48 -5.55 -7.00 -11.37
C PRO A 48 -5.64 -6.52 -9.93
N TRP A 49 -4.50 -6.25 -9.30
CA TRP A 49 -4.47 -5.84 -7.90
C TRP A 49 -3.43 -4.78 -7.63
N PHE A 50 -3.62 -4.06 -6.53
CA PHE A 50 -2.71 -3.02 -6.07
C PHE A 50 -2.61 -2.97 -4.56
N LEU A 51 -1.49 -2.44 -4.07
CA LEU A 51 -1.18 -2.33 -2.65
C LEU A 51 -1.44 -0.91 -2.15
N ALA A 52 -2.18 -0.80 -1.06
CA ALA A 52 -2.42 0.44 -0.33
C ALA A 52 -1.97 0.31 1.14
N GLY A 53 -2.05 1.41 1.87
CA GLY A 53 -1.88 1.42 3.33
C GLY A 53 -0.44 1.69 3.79
N GLY A 54 -0.26 2.81 4.48
CA GLY A 54 1.01 3.17 5.13
C GLY A 54 2.20 3.43 4.19
N LEU A 55 1.98 3.55 2.88
CA LEU A 55 3.01 3.85 1.89
C LEU A 55 3.45 5.31 1.97
N ASN A 56 4.75 5.56 1.77
CA ASN A 56 5.38 6.87 1.72
C ASN A 56 6.68 6.81 0.88
N PRO A 57 7.33 7.95 0.57
CA PRO A 57 8.54 7.96 -0.25
C PRO A 57 9.69 7.09 0.29
N GLY A 58 9.76 6.88 1.60
CA GLY A 58 10.81 6.10 2.26
C GLY A 58 10.62 4.59 2.22
N ASN A 59 9.41 4.09 1.89
CA ASN A 59 9.12 2.66 1.92
C ASN A 59 8.47 2.10 0.63
N ALA A 60 8.01 2.94 -0.30
CA ALA A 60 7.26 2.51 -1.48
C ALA A 60 8.03 1.51 -2.36
N ALA A 61 9.32 1.76 -2.60
CA ALA A 61 10.17 0.88 -3.40
C ALA A 61 10.33 -0.50 -2.77
N GLU A 62 10.53 -0.55 -1.45
CA GLU A 62 10.65 -1.80 -0.69
C GLU A 62 9.33 -2.57 -0.70
N ALA A 63 8.21 -1.86 -0.50
CA ALA A 63 6.87 -2.43 -0.53
C ALA A 63 6.56 -3.10 -1.88
N ALA A 64 6.78 -2.39 -3.00
CA ALA A 64 6.61 -2.94 -4.34
C ALA A 64 7.51 -4.17 -4.57
N ARG A 65 8.80 -4.07 -4.21
CA ARG A 65 9.76 -5.16 -4.42
C ARG A 65 9.41 -6.42 -3.61
N ILE A 66 9.00 -6.27 -2.36
CA ILE A 66 8.69 -7.42 -1.49
C ILE A 66 7.34 -8.04 -1.86
N SER A 67 6.30 -7.22 -2.06
CA SER A 67 4.96 -7.71 -2.38
C SER A 67 4.84 -8.23 -3.81
N GLY A 68 5.64 -7.72 -4.74
CA GLY A 68 5.44 -7.92 -6.18
C GLY A 68 4.23 -7.13 -6.73
N ALA A 69 3.73 -6.13 -6.00
CA ALA A 69 2.58 -5.34 -6.44
C ALA A 69 2.89 -4.58 -7.73
N PRO A 70 2.03 -4.70 -8.78
CA PRO A 70 2.23 -3.97 -10.03
C PRO A 70 1.84 -2.49 -9.92
N LEU A 71 1.09 -2.13 -8.87
CA LEU A 71 0.47 -0.83 -8.67
C LEU A 71 0.47 -0.51 -7.16
N LEU A 72 0.71 0.75 -6.82
CA LEU A 72 0.69 1.26 -5.45
C LEU A 72 -0.30 2.42 -5.31
N ASP A 73 -1.05 2.45 -4.22
CA ASP A 73 -1.92 3.56 -3.83
C ASP A 73 -1.36 4.28 -2.60
N VAL A 74 -1.28 5.60 -2.67
CA VAL A 74 -0.76 6.43 -1.57
C VAL A 74 -1.69 7.61 -1.31
N SER A 75 -2.04 7.81 -0.03
CA SER A 75 -2.81 8.97 0.42
C SER A 75 -2.04 9.79 1.46
N SER A 76 -2.08 9.42 2.74
CA SER A 76 -1.51 10.24 3.83
C SER A 76 0.02 10.31 3.85
N GLY A 77 0.72 9.33 3.28
CA GLY A 77 2.19 9.33 3.22
C GLY A 77 2.80 10.37 2.29
N VAL A 78 1.98 11.13 1.56
CA VAL A 78 2.38 12.28 0.73
C VAL A 78 1.66 13.57 1.13
N GLU A 79 1.19 13.63 2.38
CA GLU A 79 0.58 14.82 2.99
C GLU A 79 1.55 15.53 3.93
N SER A 80 1.54 16.86 3.94
CA SER A 80 2.27 17.66 4.93
C SER A 80 1.45 17.90 6.21
N ALA A 81 0.12 17.84 6.09
CA ALA A 81 -0.86 17.85 7.16
C ALA A 81 -2.11 17.07 6.69
N PRO A 82 -2.99 16.58 7.59
CA PRO A 82 -4.15 15.77 7.20
C PRO A 82 -4.99 16.41 6.08
N GLY A 83 -5.10 15.73 4.95
CA GLY A 83 -5.83 16.20 3.76
C GLY A 83 -5.10 17.25 2.90
N VAL A 84 -3.89 17.66 3.27
CA VAL A 84 -3.07 18.64 2.54
C VAL A 84 -1.92 17.93 1.83
N LYS A 85 -2.06 17.72 0.52
CA LYS A 85 -1.03 17.07 -0.31
C LYS A 85 0.20 17.96 -0.46
N ASP A 86 1.38 17.35 -0.38
CA ASP A 86 2.66 18.01 -0.59
C ASP A 86 3.27 17.57 -1.92
N THR A 87 3.53 18.53 -2.81
CA THR A 87 4.06 18.25 -4.16
C THR A 87 5.47 17.68 -4.14
N ALA A 88 6.30 18.05 -3.16
CA ALA A 88 7.63 17.49 -3.00
C ALA A 88 7.57 16.03 -2.51
N LEU A 89 6.64 15.69 -1.62
CA LEU A 89 6.41 14.30 -1.19
C LEU A 89 5.85 13.45 -2.33
N ILE A 90 4.91 13.97 -3.12
CA ILE A 90 4.41 13.27 -4.32
C ILE A 90 5.56 13.01 -5.31
N ALA A 91 6.38 14.02 -5.60
CA ALA A 91 7.52 13.86 -6.50
C ALA A 91 8.54 12.85 -5.96
N ALA A 92 8.82 12.87 -4.65
CA ALA A 92 9.69 11.90 -4.01
C ALA A 92 9.12 10.48 -4.07
N PHE A 93 7.80 10.32 -3.88
CA PHE A 93 7.12 9.02 -4.01
C PHE A 93 7.24 8.47 -5.43
N LEU A 94 6.91 9.27 -6.44
CA LEU A 94 7.02 8.88 -7.85
C LEU A 94 8.46 8.51 -8.20
N LYS A 95 9.44 9.29 -7.73
CA LYS A 95 10.87 8.99 -7.94
C LYS A 95 11.29 7.68 -7.26
N ALA A 96 10.75 7.36 -6.09
CA ALA A 96 11.07 6.12 -5.38
C ALA A 96 10.59 4.87 -6.13
N VAL A 97 9.55 4.98 -6.97
CA VAL A 97 8.92 3.84 -7.65
C VAL A 97 9.19 3.79 -9.17
N GLN A 98 9.90 4.79 -9.70
CA GLN A 98 10.47 4.74 -11.05
C GLN A 98 11.68 3.79 -11.05
N LEU A 99 11.44 2.52 -11.42
CA LEU A 99 12.47 1.52 -11.72
C LEU A 99 12.77 1.49 -13.22
#